data_AF-A0AAX3YXX0-F1
#
_entry.id   AF-A0AAX3YXX0-F1
#
_cell.length_a   1.000
_cell.length_b   1.000
_cell.length_c   1.000
_cell.angle_alpha   90.00
_cell.angle_beta   90.00
_cell.angle_gamma   90.00
#
_symmetry.space_group_name_H-M   'P 1'
#
loop_
_entity.id
_entity.type
_entity.pdbx_description
1 polymer ?
#
loop_
_entity_poly.entity_id
_entity_poly.type
_entity_poly.pdbx_seq_one_letter_code
_entity_poly.pdbx_strand_id
1 'polypeptide(L)'
;MKKTLLSLLLLTCASSALAAPQVITVSRFEVGKDNWAFNREEVMLTCRPGHALYVINPSTLVQYPLNGVAEQQVASGKSNGQPVSVIQVDDPANPGQKKSLAPFIARAEKLC
;
A
#
# COMPACT_ATOMS: atom_id res chain seq x y z
N MET A 1 17.64 40.72 23.23
CA MET A 1 17.39 40.60 21.77
C MET A 1 18.12 39.41 21.14
N LYS A 2 19.42 39.20 21.42
CA LYS A 2 20.22 38.09 20.82
C LYS A 2 19.77 36.67 21.21
N LYS A 3 19.28 36.48 22.46
CA LYS A 3 18.77 35.18 22.95
C LYS A 3 17.40 34.82 22.35
N THR A 4 16.57 35.82 22.09
CA THR A 4 15.23 35.65 21.50
C THR A 4 15.31 35.24 20.02
N LEU A 5 16.32 35.72 19.30
CA LEU A 5 16.58 35.32 17.91
C LEU A 5 17.01 33.85 17.79
N LEU A 6 17.83 33.34 18.73
CA LEU A 6 18.22 31.93 18.76
C LEU A 6 17.03 31.00 19.02
N SER A 7 16.13 31.39 19.94
CA SER A 7 14.92 30.63 20.23
C SER A 7 13.95 30.58 19.05
N LEU A 8 13.86 31.68 18.28
CA LEU A 8 13.03 31.74 17.08
C LEU A 8 13.60 30.87 15.94
N LEU A 9 14.93 30.79 15.84
CA LEU A 9 15.62 29.98 14.83
C LEU A 9 15.41 28.47 15.08
N LEU A 10 15.47 28.03 16.35
CA LEU A 10 15.31 26.62 16.72
C LEU A 10 13.89 26.09 16.54
N LEU A 11 12.86 26.96 16.56
CA LEU A 11 11.47 26.56 16.32
C LEU A 11 11.17 26.22 14.85
N THR A 12 12.02 26.64 13.90
CA THR A 12 11.76 26.41 12.46
C THR A 12 12.13 25.01 11.97
N CYS A 13 12.83 24.21 12.78
CA CYS A 13 13.27 22.86 12.41
C CYS A 13 12.30 21.73 12.84
N ALA A 14 11.17 22.04 13.48
CA ALA A 14 10.28 21.04 14.07
C ALA A 14 9.19 20.50 13.11
N SER A 15 9.17 20.92 11.85
CA SER A 15 8.00 20.74 10.98
C SER A 15 8.23 19.80 9.79
N SER A 16 8.64 18.56 10.05
CA SER A 16 8.42 17.48 9.08
C SER A 16 8.69 16.12 9.73
N ALA A 17 7.83 15.71 10.66
CA ALA A 17 7.63 14.28 10.88
C ALA A 17 6.91 13.74 9.64
N LEU A 18 7.67 13.37 8.61
CA LEU A 18 7.16 12.54 7.53
C LEU A 18 6.63 11.27 8.20
N ALA A 19 5.31 11.11 8.26
CA ALA A 19 4.72 9.85 8.66
C ALA A 19 5.31 8.78 7.76
N ALA A 20 5.99 7.79 8.35
CA ALA A 20 6.42 6.63 7.59
C ALA A 20 5.20 6.05 6.87
N PRO A 21 5.34 5.58 5.61
CA PRO A 21 4.22 4.97 4.88
C PRO A 21 3.53 3.98 5.80
N GLN A 22 2.25 4.20 6.09
CA GLN A 22 1.52 3.30 6.97
C GLN A 22 1.43 1.95 6.25
N VAL A 23 1.73 0.89 7.01
CA VAL A 23 1.62 -0.47 6.54
C VAL A 23 0.76 -1.24 7.52
N ILE A 24 -0.26 -1.91 7.00
CA ILE A 24 -1.11 -2.80 7.78
C ILE A 24 -1.01 -4.21 7.21
N THR A 25 -1.01 -5.21 8.08
CA THR A 25 -1.21 -6.60 7.65
C THR A 25 -2.70 -6.88 7.62
N VAL A 26 -3.16 -7.53 6.56
CA VAL A 26 -4.51 -8.06 6.44
C VAL A 26 -4.43 -9.56 6.17
N SER A 27 -5.27 -10.33 6.81
CA SER A 27 -5.32 -11.78 6.62
C SER A 27 -6.64 -12.24 6.01
N ARG A 28 -6.59 -13.39 5.35
CA ARG A 28 -7.76 -14.12 4.85
C ARG A 28 -8.74 -14.47 5.96
N PHE A 29 -8.21 -14.76 7.17
CA PHE A 29 -9.03 -15.04 8.34
C PHE A 29 -9.89 -13.83 8.73
N GLU A 30 -9.31 -12.63 8.79
CA GLU A 30 -10.03 -11.40 9.16
C GLU A 30 -11.03 -10.94 8.09
N VAL A 31 -10.71 -11.14 6.80
CA VAL A 31 -11.54 -10.68 5.67
C VAL A 31 -12.62 -11.69 5.30
N GLY A 32 -12.39 -12.98 5.57
CA GLY A 32 -13.22 -14.08 5.14
C GLY A 32 -12.87 -14.58 3.74
N LYS A 33 -12.93 -15.91 3.56
CA LYS A 33 -12.56 -16.62 2.33
C LYS A 33 -13.23 -16.06 1.08
N ASP A 34 -14.51 -15.69 1.14
CA ASP A 34 -15.29 -15.31 -0.03
C ASP A 34 -14.92 -13.92 -0.58
N ASN A 35 -14.39 -13.06 0.30
CA ASN A 35 -13.93 -11.71 -0.02
C ASN A 35 -12.41 -11.62 -0.22
N TRP A 36 -11.70 -12.74 -0.04
CA TRP A 36 -10.25 -12.77 -0.12
C TRP A 36 -9.77 -12.95 -1.57
N ALA A 37 -8.97 -12.00 -2.05
CA ALA A 37 -8.57 -11.93 -3.46
C ALA A 37 -7.18 -12.49 -3.76
N PHE A 38 -6.43 -12.98 -2.76
CA PHE A 38 -5.03 -13.36 -2.94
C PHE A 38 -4.78 -14.85 -2.74
N ASN A 39 -3.77 -15.40 -3.41
CA ASN A 39 -3.29 -16.78 -3.25
C ASN A 39 -2.34 -16.96 -2.05
N ARG A 40 -2.39 -16.02 -1.10
CA ARG A 40 -1.62 -15.98 0.15
C ARG A 40 -2.59 -15.91 1.32
N GLU A 41 -2.21 -16.38 2.49
CA GLU A 41 -3.07 -16.29 3.68
C GLU A 41 -3.08 -14.87 4.29
N GLU A 42 -2.04 -14.09 4.04
CA GLU A 42 -1.91 -12.72 4.50
C GLU A 42 -1.11 -11.87 3.50
N VAL A 43 -1.36 -10.57 3.52
CA VAL A 43 -0.60 -9.58 2.78
C VAL A 43 -0.46 -8.29 3.59
N MET A 44 0.54 -7.48 3.25
CA MET A 44 0.68 -6.13 3.77
C MET A 44 0.12 -5.11 2.78
N LEU A 45 -0.65 -4.13 3.25
CA LEU A 45 -1.17 -3.01 2.44
C LEU A 45 -0.45 -1.73 2.82
N THR A 46 -0.14 -0.89 1.84
CA THR A 46 0.48 0.42 2.08
C THR A 46 0.03 1.45 1.05
N CYS A 47 0.00 2.72 1.47
CA CYS A 47 -0.06 3.87 0.58
C CYS A 47 1.29 4.60 0.58
N ARG A 48 1.80 4.87 -0.63
CA ARG A 48 3.08 5.53 -0.88
C ARG A 48 2.89 6.92 -1.50
N PRO A 49 3.94 7.77 -1.50
CA PRO A 49 3.88 9.10 -2.10
C PRO A 49 3.23 9.11 -3.49
N GLY A 50 2.37 10.10 -3.71
CA GLY A 50 1.55 10.20 -4.92
C GLY A 50 0.27 9.37 -4.90
N HIS A 51 -0.15 8.85 -3.73
CA HIS A 51 -1.30 7.94 -3.60
C HIS A 51 -1.09 6.61 -4.35
N ALA A 52 0.14 6.09 -4.33
CA ALA A 52 0.45 4.81 -4.95
C ALA A 52 0.16 3.68 -3.96
N LEU A 53 -0.82 2.83 -4.29
CA LEU A 53 -1.31 1.77 -3.42
C LEU A 53 -0.62 0.45 -3.77
N TYR A 54 -0.15 -0.27 -2.76
CA TYR A 54 0.53 -1.55 -2.95
C TYR A 54 0.03 -2.62 -1.99
N VAL A 55 0.01 -3.86 -2.51
CA VAL A 55 0.09 -5.09 -1.73
C VAL A 55 1.56 -5.50 -1.65
N ILE A 56 1.99 -6.02 -0.51
CA ILE A 56 3.35 -6.55 -0.30
C ILE A 56 3.24 -7.97 0.26
N ASN A 57 4.01 -8.89 -0.31
CA ASN A 57 4.20 -10.22 0.29
C ASN A 57 5.12 -10.09 1.51
N PRO A 58 4.67 -10.41 2.73
CA PRO A 58 5.46 -10.21 3.95
C PRO A 58 6.74 -11.04 4.01
N SER A 59 6.78 -12.20 3.34
CA SER A 59 7.94 -13.11 3.36
C SER A 59 9.01 -12.74 2.34
N THR A 60 8.63 -12.15 1.20
CA THR A 60 9.56 -11.87 0.09
C THR A 60 9.76 -10.38 -0.17
N LEU A 61 8.93 -9.53 0.43
CA LEU A 61 8.87 -8.08 0.20
C LEU A 61 8.57 -7.67 -1.26
N VAL A 62 8.17 -8.63 -2.11
CA VAL A 62 7.70 -8.33 -3.46
C VAL A 62 6.42 -7.50 -3.36
N GLN A 63 6.35 -6.47 -4.20
CA GLN A 63 5.27 -5.50 -4.23
C GLN A 63 4.39 -5.72 -5.45
N TYR A 64 3.10 -5.49 -5.28
CA TYR A 64 2.10 -5.61 -6.32
C TYR A 64 1.24 -4.33 -6.34
N PRO A 65 1.23 -3.57 -7.44
CA PRO A 65 0.50 -2.31 -7.52
C PRO A 65 -1.00 -2.57 -7.51
N LEU A 66 -1.76 -1.75 -6.78
CA LEU A 66 -3.22 -1.84 -6.66
C LEU A 66 -3.97 -0.78 -7.47
N ASN A 67 -3.29 0.25 -7.96
CA ASN A 67 -3.88 1.32 -8.74
C ASN A 67 -2.94 1.82 -9.84
N GLY A 68 -3.48 2.61 -10.76
CA GLY A 68 -2.73 3.12 -11.92
C GLY A 68 -1.48 3.94 -11.55
N VAL A 69 -1.50 4.66 -10.42
CA VAL A 69 -0.31 5.39 -9.95
C VAL A 69 0.82 4.42 -9.59
N ALA A 70 0.52 3.38 -8.81
CA ALA A 70 1.49 2.37 -8.44
C ALA A 70 1.99 1.59 -9.67
N GLU A 71 1.10 1.26 -10.61
CA GLU A 71 1.46 0.62 -11.87
C GLU A 71 2.43 1.49 -12.68
N GLN A 72 2.16 2.79 -12.80
CA GLN A 72 3.04 3.74 -13.49
C GLN A 72 4.39 3.86 -12.79
N GLN A 73 4.43 3.88 -11.46
CA GLN A 73 5.69 3.91 -10.71
C GLN A 73 6.54 2.65 -10.96
N VAL A 74 5.91 1.49 -11.08
CA VAL A 74 6.60 0.24 -11.45
C VAL A 74 7.09 0.31 -12.90
N ALA A 75 6.22 0.69 -13.83
CA ALA A 75 6.55 0.79 -15.26
C ALA A 75 7.68 1.81 -15.53
N SER A 76 7.75 2.89 -14.76
CA SER A 76 8.80 3.91 -14.89
C SER A 76 10.07 3.60 -14.11
N GLY A 77 10.17 2.44 -13.44
CA GLY A 77 11.32 2.08 -12.60
C GLY A 77 11.47 2.89 -11.31
N LYS A 78 10.46 3.67 -10.92
CA LYS A 78 10.44 4.40 -9.62
C LYS A 78 10.21 3.45 -8.44
N SER A 79 9.58 2.30 -8.69
CA SER A 79 9.44 1.22 -7.71
C SER A 79 9.64 -0.14 -8.38
N ASN A 80 10.10 -1.12 -7.61
CA ASN A 80 10.13 -2.52 -8.06
C ASN A 80 8.80 -3.19 -7.72
N GLY A 81 8.24 -3.95 -8.65
CA GLY A 81 7.02 -4.71 -8.41
C GLY A 81 6.67 -5.67 -9.53
N GLN A 82 5.68 -6.50 -9.27
CA GLN A 82 5.08 -7.42 -10.24
C GLN A 82 3.59 -7.11 -10.38
N PRO A 83 2.95 -7.44 -11.51
CA PRO A 83 1.50 -7.27 -11.64
C PRO A 83 0.74 -8.01 -10.52
N VAL A 84 -0.29 -7.38 -9.95
CA VAL A 84 -1.10 -7.99 -8.89
C VAL A 84 -1.83 -9.26 -9.35
N SER A 85 -2.06 -9.39 -10.65
CA SER A 85 -2.64 -10.59 -11.28
C SER A 85 -1.87 -11.87 -11.00
N VAL A 86 -0.57 -11.79 -10.66
CA VAL A 86 0.27 -12.95 -10.27
C VAL A 86 -0.21 -13.59 -8.95
N ILE A 87 -0.73 -12.77 -8.02
CA ILE A 87 -1.24 -13.23 -6.73
C ILE A 87 -2.75 -13.21 -6.65
N GLN A 88 -3.44 -12.58 -7.61
CA GLN A 88 -4.89 -12.46 -7.61
C GLN A 88 -5.56 -13.77 -8.06
N VAL A 89 -6.46 -14.27 -7.21
CA VAL A 89 -7.21 -15.51 -7.47
C VAL A 89 -8.40 -15.27 -8.39
N ASP A 90 -8.82 -16.32 -9.07
CA ASP A 90 -10.05 -16.32 -9.87
C ASP A 90 -11.28 -16.24 -8.95
N ASP A 91 -12.35 -15.63 -9.45
CA ASP A 91 -13.62 -15.58 -8.75
C ASP A 91 -14.45 -16.84 -9.04
N PRO A 92 -14.65 -17.75 -8.07
CA PRO A 92 -15.44 -18.95 -8.28
C PRO A 92 -16.91 -18.66 -8.58
N ALA A 93 -17.41 -17.47 -8.20
CA ALA A 93 -18.78 -17.05 -8.52
C ALA A 93 -18.93 -16.52 -9.95
N ASN A 94 -17.83 -16.09 -10.58
CA ASN A 94 -17.81 -15.47 -11.90
C ASN A 94 -16.67 -16.07 -12.75
N PRO A 95 -16.89 -17.23 -13.39
CA PRO A 95 -15.86 -17.91 -14.17
C PRO A 95 -15.20 -16.99 -15.21
N GLY A 96 -13.86 -17.03 -15.28
CA GLY A 96 -13.07 -16.17 -16.17
C GLY A 96 -12.77 -14.78 -15.62
N GLN A 97 -13.30 -14.41 -14.46
CA GLN A 97 -12.98 -13.14 -13.78
C GLN A 97 -12.08 -13.37 -12.58
N LYS A 98 -11.31 -12.33 -12.22
CA LYS A 98 -10.52 -12.31 -10.98
C LYS A 98 -11.36 -11.78 -9.82
N LYS A 99 -11.07 -12.23 -8.58
CA LYS A 99 -11.69 -11.67 -7.37
C LYS A 99 -11.46 -10.16 -7.29
N SER A 100 -12.50 -9.42 -6.92
CA SER A 100 -12.41 -7.96 -6.79
C SER A 100 -11.33 -7.54 -5.77
N LEU A 101 -10.51 -6.56 -6.15
CA LEU A 101 -9.54 -5.92 -5.27
C LEU A 101 -10.13 -4.75 -4.48
N ALA A 102 -11.38 -4.36 -4.74
CA ALA A 102 -11.99 -3.17 -4.17
C ALA A 102 -11.92 -3.08 -2.63
N PRO A 103 -12.15 -4.16 -1.86
CA PRO A 103 -12.01 -4.11 -0.41
C PRO A 103 -10.59 -3.79 0.07
N PHE A 104 -9.57 -4.22 -0.69
CA PHE A 104 -8.16 -4.00 -0.37
C PHE A 104 -7.69 -2.62 -0.79
N ILE A 105 -8.15 -2.14 -1.96
CA ILE A 105 -7.95 -0.76 -2.41
C ILE A 105 -8.53 0.21 -1.37
N ALA A 106 -9.79 0.03 -0.97
CA ALA A 106 -10.44 0.90 0.02
C ALA A 106 -9.75 0.90 1.39
N ARG A 107 -9.10 -0.22 1.78
CA ARG A 107 -8.28 -0.29 3.00
C ARG A 107 -6.95 0.43 2.82
N ALA A 108 -6.28 0.25 1.68
CA ALA A 108 -5.02 0.92 1.38
C ALA A 108 -5.19 2.44 1.22
N GLU A 109 -6.30 2.91 0.67
CA GLU A 109 -6.63 4.34 0.55
C GLU A 109 -6.72 5.04 1.91
N LYS A 110 -7.15 4.32 2.96
CA LYS A 110 -7.21 4.87 4.33
C LYS A 110 -5.83 5.12 4.96
N LEU A 111 -4.75 4.73 4.28
CA LEU A 111 -3.37 4.85 4.74
C LEU A 111 -2.62 6.07 4.16
N CYS A 112 -3.25 6.88 3.30
CA CYS A 112 -2.58 7.90 2.47
C CYS A 112 -2.31 9.28 3.14
#